data_AF-A0A1W9RJ90-F1
#
_entry.id   AF-A0A1W9RJ90-F1
#
_cell.length_a   1.000
_cell.length_b   1.000
_cell.length_c   1.000
_cell.angle_alpha   90.00
_cell.angle_beta   90.00
_cell.angle_gamma   90.00
#
_symmetry.space_group_name_H-M   'P 1'
#
loop_
_entity.id
_entity.type
_entity.pdbx_description
1 polymer ?
#
loop_
_entity_poly.entity_id
_entity_poly.type
_entity_poly.pdbx_seq_one_letter_code
_entity_poly.pdbx_strand_id
1 'polypeptide(L)'
;GGEKDAIVIARVDPDSLEYRDEHLLIPYDKIIDGVEYLDDPTRLQDKKLHEKIDAGAAGGIEFYTGKSMERKVLARTDKLILKDDDNSSLDFITIDSPTPGYHSDQ
;
A
#
# COMPACT_ATOMS: atom_id res chain seq x y z
N GLY A 1 5.53 -10.59 -8.36
CA GLY A 1 6.31 -9.45 -7.88
C GLY A 1 7.66 -9.89 -7.40
N GLY A 2 8.43 -8.95 -6.85
CA GLY A 2 9.68 -9.21 -6.14
C GLY A 2 10.68 -8.06 -6.20
N GLU A 3 10.20 -6.83 -6.14
CA GLU A 3 10.99 -5.75 -5.55
C GLU A 3 10.31 -5.33 -4.26
N LYS A 4 11.14 -5.03 -3.25
CA LYS A 4 10.72 -4.50 -1.96
C LYS A 4 10.63 -3.01 -2.08
N ASP A 5 9.42 -2.47 -2.11
CA ASP A 5 9.28 -1.03 -2.07
C ASP A 5 7.95 -0.56 -1.50
N ALA A 6 7.91 0.74 -1.25
CA ALA A 6 6.74 1.42 -0.74
C ALA A 6 6.28 2.50 -1.71
N ILE A 7 4.97 2.67 -1.76
CA ILE A 7 4.34 3.81 -2.43
C ILE A 7 3.58 4.61 -1.40
N VAL A 8 3.64 5.94 -1.52
CA VAL A 8 2.84 6.86 -0.71
C VAL A 8 2.15 7.87 -1.61
N ILE A 9 0.93 8.22 -1.25
CA ILE A 9 0.19 9.35 -1.82
C ILE A 9 0.20 10.44 -0.76
N ALA A 10 0.75 11.60 -1.09
CA ALA A 10 0.84 12.73 -0.17
C ALA A 10 0.30 14.01 -0.81
N ARG A 11 -0.35 14.85 0.00
CA ARG A 11 -0.75 16.20 -0.39
C ARG A 11 0.29 17.19 0.12
N VAL A 12 1.21 17.54 -0.76
CA VAL A 12 2.31 18.46 -0.47
C VAL A 12 2.25 19.65 -1.43
N ASP A 13 2.72 20.80 -0.96
CA ASP A 13 3.12 21.87 -1.87
C ASP A 13 4.51 21.51 -2.41
N PRO A 14 4.71 21.32 -3.72
CA PRO A 14 6.00 20.94 -4.28
C PRO A 14 7.13 21.89 -3.88
N ASP A 15 6.84 23.18 -3.71
CA ASP A 15 7.83 24.20 -3.33
C ASP A 15 8.22 24.11 -1.84
N SER A 16 7.45 23.37 -1.03
CA SER A 16 7.73 23.14 0.40
C SER A 16 8.56 21.89 0.67
N LEU A 17 8.91 21.13 -0.38
CA LEU A 17 9.62 19.87 -0.25
C LEU A 17 11.11 20.10 0.05
N GLU A 18 11.59 19.42 1.08
CA GLU A 18 12.99 19.42 1.46
C GLU A 18 13.65 18.12 1.02
N TYR A 19 14.93 18.21 0.64
CA TYR A 19 15.76 17.06 0.37
C TYR A 19 16.78 16.89 1.49
N ARG A 20 17.05 15.64 1.87
CA ARG A 20 18.19 15.27 2.71
C ARG A 20 18.94 14.15 2.03
N ASP A 21 20.21 14.42 1.72
CA ASP A 21 21.03 13.57 0.87
C ASP A 21 20.32 13.30 -0.47
N GLU A 22 20.12 12.03 -0.84
CA GLU A 22 19.42 11.62 -2.06
C GLU A 22 17.92 11.36 -1.84
N HIS A 23 17.35 11.78 -0.70
CA HIS A 23 15.97 11.48 -0.33
C HIS A 23 15.10 12.72 -0.22
N LEU A 24 13.86 12.59 -0.71
CA LEU A 24 12.79 13.56 -0.50
C LEU A 24 12.19 13.38 0.89
N LEU A 25 12.11 14.46 1.67
CA LEU A 25 11.45 14.44 2.97
C LEU A 25 9.95 14.72 2.80
N ILE A 26 9.13 13.73 3.15
CA ILE A 26 7.67 13.84 3.13
C ILE A 26 7.17 13.86 4.58
N PRO A 27 6.55 14.97 5.04
CA PRO A 27 5.98 15.04 6.39
C PRO A 27 4.85 14.02 6.56
N TYR A 28 4.83 13.29 7.68
CA TYR A 28 3.82 12.25 7.93
C TYR A 28 2.38 12.78 7.93
N ASP A 29 2.15 14.01 8.39
CA ASP A 29 0.83 14.67 8.41
C ASP A 29 0.33 15.06 7.01
N LYS A 30 1.17 14.92 5.98
CA LYS A 30 0.82 15.18 4.58
C LYS A 30 0.52 13.91 3.80
N ILE A 31 0.77 12.72 4.38
CA ILE A 31 0.47 11.44 3.76
C ILE A 31 -1.04 11.18 3.85
N ILE A 32 -1.63 10.82 2.73
CA ILE A 32 -3.05 10.44 2.60
C ILE A 32 -3.20 8.92 2.70
N ASP A 33 -2.31 8.17 2.03
CA ASP A 33 -2.32 6.72 1.96
C ASP A 33 -0.89 6.22 1.70
N GLY A 34 -0.55 5.04 2.19
CA GLY A 34 0.73 4.40 1.95
C GLY A 34 0.61 2.89 2.00
N VAL A 35 1.27 2.22 1.06
CA VAL A 35 1.28 0.77 0.97
C VAL A 35 2.71 0.32 0.76
N GLU A 36 3.14 -0.63 1.59
CA GLU A 36 4.44 -1.26 1.42
C GLU A 36 4.30 -2.70 0.91
N TYR A 37 5.08 -3.03 -0.11
CA TYR A 37 5.15 -4.35 -0.71
C TYR A 37 6.42 -5.06 -0.25
N LEU A 38 6.28 -6.24 0.34
CA LEU A 38 7.38 -7.14 0.68
C LEU A 38 7.30 -8.44 -0.12
N ASP A 39 8.47 -9.04 -0.35
CA ASP A 39 8.58 -10.40 -0.90
C ASP A 39 8.01 -11.44 0.07
N ASP A 40 8.22 -11.24 1.36
CA ASP A 40 7.62 -11.96 2.48
C ASP A 40 6.93 -10.94 3.42
N PRO A 41 5.59 -10.81 3.37
CA PRO A 41 4.86 -9.82 4.15
C PRO A 41 4.89 -10.11 5.67
N THR A 42 5.43 -11.24 6.11
CA THR A 42 5.62 -11.54 7.53
C THR A 42 6.90 -10.93 8.10
N ARG A 43 7.85 -10.52 7.23
CA ARG A 43 9.13 -9.93 7.61
C ARG A 43 9.06 -8.42 7.79
N LEU A 44 8.21 -7.97 8.71
CA LEU A 44 7.96 -6.54 8.95
C LEU A 44 9.22 -5.74 9.36
N GLN A 45 10.27 -6.40 9.86
CA GLN A 45 11.55 -5.75 10.13
C GLN A 45 12.27 -5.23 8.88
N ASP A 46 11.89 -5.69 7.69
CA ASP A 46 12.44 -5.23 6.41
C ASP A 46 11.71 -3.98 5.87
N LYS A 47 10.69 -3.47 6.59
CA LYS A 47 9.89 -2.31 6.19
C LYS A 47 10.67 -1.00 6.20
N LYS A 48 10.30 -0.12 5.27
CA LYS A 48 10.75 1.27 5.12
C LYS A 48 9.69 2.26 5.63
N LEU A 49 8.40 1.95 5.45
CA LEU A 49 7.33 2.84 5.94
C LEU A 49 7.21 2.76 7.46
N HIS A 50 7.01 3.92 8.07
CA HIS A 50 6.68 4.00 9.49
C HIS A 50 5.30 3.39 9.72
N GLU A 51 5.13 2.68 10.84
CA GLU A 51 3.87 2.03 11.26
C GLU A 51 2.65 2.96 11.39
N LYS A 52 2.87 4.29 11.42
CA LYS A 52 1.78 5.28 11.43
C LYS A 52 1.15 5.44 10.04
N ILE A 53 1.85 5.01 9.00
CA ILE A 53 1.39 5.02 7.61
C ILE A 53 0.90 3.63 7.23
N ASP A 54 1.70 2.60 7.52
CA ASP A 54 1.35 1.20 7.27
C ASP A 54 2.07 0.31 8.29
N ALA A 55 1.32 -0.20 9.27
CA ALA A 55 1.82 -1.12 10.29
C ALA A 55 2.06 -2.55 9.75
N GLY A 56 1.50 -2.88 8.59
CA GLY A 56 1.63 -4.18 7.95
C GLY A 56 2.42 -4.13 6.66
N ALA A 57 2.25 -5.14 5.84
CA ALA A 57 2.76 -5.16 4.47
C ALA A 57 1.82 -5.95 3.56
N ALA A 58 1.70 -5.48 2.32
CA ALA A 58 1.16 -6.24 1.21
C ALA A 58 2.29 -7.07 0.56
N GLY A 59 1.91 -7.97 -0.35
CA GLY A 59 2.86 -8.69 -1.19
C GLY A 59 2.85 -10.19 -0.99
N GLY A 60 4.02 -10.83 -1.06
CA GLY A 60 4.11 -12.30 -1.09
C GLY A 60 3.74 -12.94 -2.43
N ILE A 61 3.52 -12.13 -3.48
CA ILE A 61 3.20 -12.65 -4.81
C ILE A 61 4.48 -12.92 -5.60
N GLU A 62 4.68 -14.17 -6.02
CA GLU A 62 5.76 -14.60 -6.91
C GLU A 62 5.75 -13.83 -8.26
N PHE A 63 6.92 -13.68 -8.88
CA PHE A 63 7.04 -13.03 -10.19
C PHE A 63 6.27 -13.74 -11.30
N TYR A 64 5.77 -12.95 -12.25
CA TYR A 64 5.15 -13.43 -13.50
C TYR A 64 3.95 -14.38 -13.32
N THR A 65 3.25 -14.32 -12.19
CA THR A 65 2.06 -15.15 -11.92
C THR A 65 0.75 -14.55 -12.46
N GLY A 66 0.74 -13.29 -12.88
CA GLY A 66 -0.48 -12.57 -13.27
C GLY A 66 -1.38 -12.16 -12.10
N LYS A 67 -1.00 -12.49 -10.86
CA LYS A 67 -1.73 -12.10 -9.65
C LYS A 67 -1.45 -10.65 -9.28
N SER A 68 -2.38 -10.05 -8.54
CA SER A 68 -2.30 -8.66 -8.04
C SER A 68 -2.74 -8.57 -6.58
N MET A 69 -2.48 -7.44 -5.93
CA MET A 69 -3.10 -7.09 -4.66
C MET A 69 -4.35 -6.24 -4.90
N GLU A 70 -5.37 -6.39 -4.07
CA GLU A 70 -6.60 -5.58 -4.06
C GLU A 70 -6.98 -5.23 -2.62
N ARG A 71 -7.39 -3.98 -2.37
CA ARG A 71 -7.83 -3.53 -1.03
C ARG A 71 -9.23 -4.06 -0.74
N LYS A 72 -9.45 -4.71 0.39
CA LYS A 72 -10.71 -5.36 0.78
C LYS A 72 -11.87 -4.38 0.86
N VAL A 73 -13.07 -4.89 0.62
CA VAL A 73 -14.32 -4.16 0.87
C VAL A 73 -14.64 -4.18 2.36
N LEU A 74 -14.90 -3.00 2.93
CA LEU A 74 -15.48 -2.87 4.26
C LEU A 74 -17.01 -2.91 4.19
N ALA A 75 -17.60 -2.18 3.23
CA ALA A 75 -19.05 -2.13 3.03
C ALA A 75 -19.44 -1.82 1.59
N ARG A 76 -20.56 -2.40 1.14
CA ARG A 76 -21.21 -2.08 -0.14
C ARG A 76 -22.46 -1.25 0.12
N THR A 77 -22.45 0.02 -0.29
CA THR A 77 -23.59 0.95 -0.16
C THR A 77 -23.99 1.48 -1.55
N ASP A 78 -24.40 2.75 -1.68
CA ASP A 78 -24.45 3.44 -2.97
C ASP A 78 -23.05 3.59 -3.60
N LYS A 79 -22.02 3.55 -2.74
CA LYS A 79 -20.61 3.48 -3.11
C LYS A 79 -19.93 2.30 -2.43
N LEU A 80 -18.80 1.89 -3.00
CA LEU A 80 -17.92 0.93 -2.37
C LEU A 80 -17.09 1.64 -1.30
N ILE A 81 -17.13 1.13 -0.07
CA ILE A 81 -16.28 1.57 1.03
C ILE A 81 -15.20 0.52 1.21
N LEU A 82 -13.94 0.91 1.01
CA LEU A 82 -12.78 0.04 1.14
C LEU A 82 -12.24 0.08 2.57
N LYS A 83 -11.64 -1.03 2.99
CA LYS A 83 -11.02 -1.16 4.31
C LYS A 83 -9.65 -0.48 4.33
N ASP A 84 -9.37 0.25 5.41
CA ASP A 84 -8.15 1.02 5.59
C ASP A 84 -7.89 1.19 7.10
N ASP A 85 -7.15 0.25 7.70
CA ASP A 85 -6.79 0.27 9.13
C ASP A 85 -5.32 0.69 9.32
N ASP A 86 -4.74 1.40 8.34
CA ASP A 86 -3.31 1.69 8.24
C ASP A 86 -2.46 0.40 8.38
N ASN A 87 -2.95 -0.72 7.84
CA ASN A 87 -2.30 -2.02 7.95
C ASN A 87 -2.57 -2.91 6.73
N SER A 88 -1.63 -2.90 5.78
CA SER A 88 -1.77 -3.59 4.50
C SER A 88 -1.98 -5.10 4.61
N SER A 89 -1.52 -5.74 5.69
CA SER A 89 -1.74 -7.17 5.93
C SER A 89 -3.20 -7.49 6.27
N LEU A 90 -3.92 -6.52 6.82
CA LEU A 90 -5.35 -6.61 7.10
C LEU A 90 -6.19 -6.04 5.97
N ASP A 91 -5.68 -5.03 5.27
CA ASP A 91 -6.42 -4.24 4.28
C ASP A 91 -6.43 -4.84 2.89
N PHE A 92 -5.43 -5.66 2.51
CA PHE A 92 -5.33 -6.21 1.15
C PHE A 92 -5.52 -7.73 1.08
N ILE A 93 -5.93 -8.19 -0.10
CA ILE A 93 -5.94 -9.60 -0.53
C ILE A 93 -5.15 -9.75 -1.82
N THR A 94 -4.67 -10.97 -2.07
CA THR A 94 -4.16 -11.36 -3.38
C THR A 94 -5.33 -11.84 -4.25
N ILE A 95 -5.43 -11.27 -5.45
CA ILE A 95 -6.38 -11.70 -6.49
C ILE A 95 -5.62 -12.38 -7.63
N ASP A 96 -6.25 -13.36 -8.28
CA ASP A 96 -5.60 -14.18 -9.31
C ASP A 96 -5.37 -13.44 -10.64
N SER A 97 -6.07 -12.33 -10.87
CA SER A 97 -5.90 -11.49 -12.05
C SER A 97 -6.27 -10.04 -11.72
N PRO A 98 -5.54 -9.03 -12.23
CA PRO A 98 -5.88 -7.63 -11.99
C PRO A 98 -7.24 -7.28 -12.62
N THR A 99 -8.06 -6.54 -11.89
CA THR A 99 -9.43 -6.17 -12.27
C THR A 99 -9.65 -4.64 -12.34
N PRO A 100 -8.92 -3.88 -13.19
CA PRO A 100 -9.13 -2.43 -13.27
C PRO A 100 -10.58 -2.05 -13.57
N GLY A 101 -11.16 -1.16 -12.76
CA GLY A 101 -12.55 -0.72 -12.90
C GLY A 101 -13.60 -1.68 -12.32
N TYR A 102 -13.17 -2.84 -11.81
CA TYR A 102 -14.02 -3.79 -11.10
C TYR A 102 -13.42 -4.06 -9.72
N HIS A 103 -14.19 -4.74 -8.87
CA HIS A 103 -13.72 -5.15 -7.55
C HIS A 103 -14.16 -6.57 -7.30
N SER A 104 -13.26 -7.41 -6.80
CA SER A 104 -13.64 -8.80 -6.51
C SER A 104 -14.66 -8.86 -5.37
N ASP A 105 -15.41 -9.96 -5.33
CA ASP A 105 -16.36 -10.25 -4.25
C ASP A 105 -15.73 -11.06 -3.10
N GLN A 106 -14.40 -11.12 -3.04
CA GLN A 106 -13.64 -11.94 -2.11
C GLN A 106 -13.47 -11.29 -0.73
#